data_AF-A0A956KPE5-F1
#
_entry.id   AF-A0A956KPE5-F1
#
_cell.length_a   1.000
_cell.length_b   1.000
_cell.length_c   1.000
_cell.angle_alpha   90.00
_cell.angle_beta   90.00
_cell.angle_gamma   90.00
#
_symmetry.space_group_name_H-M   'P 1'
#
loop_
_entity.id
_entity.type
_entity.pdbx_description
1 polymer ?
#
loop_
_entity_poly.entity_id
_entity_poly.type
_entity_poly.pdbx_seq_one_letter_code
_entity_poly.pdbx_strand_id
1 'polypeptide(L)'
;PNECSRTFIDTKRPDGSTSRYISGFSCEKGTVESQEAMLEVVREKKKIAAQYPNMLTYEAKKAFMHFYDTEPLPAEGTPIRDFEVQKGVLKIERREITRGFRRSDAHERLKKVRIGMPRVLNFYSTAPFFRAYFETLGVPKTGVVFSDVTDETLWTEGGRYGSIDPCFPAKVCQAHIHNLLFHQHQPEKKRGLNYIYFPVKTFIPNFVSDTLNNGACPVVAGTPNVMRAAFTKETDFFATRGIEYIDDPINMDAHNFLKKNLFETWGPRLGITEDESDFAVAQGFKALQAFDADVQEKGRAILDTVEAENDIAILVLCRPYHGDPGIGHSIPEEFQALGYPILSLRSIP
;
A
#
# COMPACT_ATOMS: atom_id res chain seq x y z
N PRO A 1 -1.33 22.77 20.63
CA PRO A 1 -2.36 23.78 20.24
C PRO A 1 -3.37 23.15 19.27
N ASN A 2 -4.66 23.45 19.44
CA ASN A 2 -5.71 23.04 18.49
C ASN A 2 -5.91 24.15 17.46
N GLU A 3 -5.23 24.06 16.33
CA GLU A 3 -5.18 25.09 15.28
C GLU A 3 -6.28 24.95 14.23
N CYS A 4 -7.28 24.11 14.49
CA CYS A 4 -8.37 23.91 13.54
C CYS A 4 -9.24 25.18 13.43
N SER A 5 -9.53 25.58 12.19
CA SER A 5 -10.48 26.65 11.88
C SER A 5 -11.89 26.28 12.34
N ARG A 6 -12.54 27.17 13.09
CA ARG A 6 -13.87 26.94 13.67
C ARG A 6 -14.78 28.13 13.38
N THR A 7 -16.02 27.82 13.01
CA THR A 7 -17.11 28.80 12.97
C THR A 7 -18.08 28.48 14.09
N PHE A 8 -18.35 29.47 14.93
CA PHE A 8 -19.36 29.38 15.98
C PHE A 8 -20.66 29.98 15.46
N ILE A 9 -21.74 29.20 15.51
CA ILE A 9 -23.08 29.60 15.11
C ILE A 9 -23.94 29.60 16.37
N ASP A 10 -24.19 30.79 16.91
CA ASP A 10 -25.02 30.97 18.10
C ASP A 10 -26.47 31.25 17.69
N THR A 11 -27.38 30.43 18.20
CA THR A 11 -28.82 30.57 17.99
C THR A 11 -29.53 30.83 19.30
N LYS A 12 -30.44 31.82 19.35
CA LYS A 12 -31.32 32.06 20.50
C LYS A 12 -32.62 31.30 20.31
N ARG A 13 -32.99 30.49 21.30
CA ARG A 13 -34.26 29.78 21.34
C ARG A 13 -35.37 30.70 21.88
N PRO A 14 -36.65 30.42 21.59
CA PRO A 14 -37.77 31.22 22.10
C PRO A 14 -37.87 31.30 23.63
N ASP A 15 -37.28 30.33 24.35
CA ASP A 15 -37.21 30.29 25.81
C ASP A 15 -36.09 31.17 26.41
N GLY A 16 -35.35 31.89 25.56
CA GLY A 16 -34.24 32.76 25.98
C GLY A 16 -32.90 32.04 26.14
N SER A 17 -32.86 30.71 26.02
CA SER A 17 -31.61 29.95 26.02
C SER A 17 -30.85 30.09 24.70
N THR A 18 -29.52 29.92 24.76
CA THR A 18 -28.64 29.93 23.58
C THR A 18 -28.17 28.52 23.26
N SER A 19 -28.22 28.16 21.98
CA SER A 19 -27.66 26.92 21.44
C SER A 19 -26.53 27.29 20.48
N ARG A 20 -25.32 26.80 20.78
CA ARG A 20 -24.12 27.02 19.98
C ARG A 20 -23.83 25.79 19.12
N TYR A 21 -23.64 25.99 17.83
CA TYR A 21 -23.14 24.99 16.91
C TYR A 21 -21.72 25.36 16.50
N ILE A 22 -20.82 24.37 16.49
CA ILE A 22 -19.43 24.58 16.10
C ILE A 22 -19.21 23.83 14.80
N SER A 23 -18.99 24.57 13.72
CA SER A 23 -18.55 24.01 12.46
C SER A 23 -17.02 24.02 12.44
N GLY A 24 -16.41 22.87 12.72
CA GLY A 24 -15.00 22.64 12.45
C GLY A 24 -14.87 22.29 10.97
N PHE A 25 -14.29 23.18 10.16
CA PHE A 25 -14.04 22.86 8.74
C PHE A 25 -13.11 21.65 8.66
N SER A 26 -13.66 20.48 8.29
CA SER A 26 -12.94 19.22 8.05
C SER A 26 -12.08 18.69 9.21
N CYS A 27 -12.10 19.33 10.38
CA CYS A 27 -11.36 18.95 11.57
C CYS A 27 -12.32 18.71 12.73
N GLU A 28 -12.54 17.43 13.06
CA GLU A 28 -13.35 17.02 14.20
C GLU A 28 -12.81 17.52 15.54
N LYS A 29 -11.50 17.74 15.67
CA LYS A 29 -10.94 18.39 16.88
C LYS A 29 -11.45 19.83 17.03
N GLY A 30 -11.94 20.44 15.95
CA GLY A 30 -12.56 21.76 15.92
C GLY A 30 -14.04 21.78 16.29
N THR A 31 -14.68 20.65 16.62
CA THR A 31 -16.11 20.62 17.01
C THR A 31 -16.36 20.90 18.49
N VAL A 32 -15.29 21.15 19.27
CA VAL A 32 -15.34 21.39 20.71
C VAL A 32 -14.74 22.75 21.07
N GLU A 33 -15.17 23.31 22.20
CA GLU A 33 -14.80 24.66 22.64
C GLU A 33 -13.40 24.74 23.25
N SER A 34 -12.95 23.71 23.97
CA SER A 34 -11.68 23.71 24.69
C SER A 34 -10.74 22.57 24.30
N GLN A 35 -9.46 22.72 24.63
CA GLN A 35 -8.47 21.67 24.45
C GLN A 35 -8.76 20.48 25.36
N GLU A 36 -9.23 20.71 26.59
CA GLU A 36 -9.60 19.65 27.52
C GLU A 36 -10.75 18.80 26.97
N ALA A 37 -11.81 19.45 26.46
CA ALA A 37 -12.94 18.76 25.84
C ALA A 37 -12.52 17.94 24.61
N MET A 38 -11.56 18.47 23.83
CA MET A 38 -10.99 17.72 22.70
C MET A 38 -10.24 16.46 23.15
N LEU A 39 -9.43 16.57 24.21
CA LEU A 39 -8.68 15.44 24.75
C LEU A 39 -9.62 14.38 25.33
N GLU A 40 -10.74 14.79 25.92
CA GLU A 40 -11.77 13.89 26.44
C GLU A 40 -12.47 13.12 25.32
N VAL A 41 -12.91 13.81 24.26
CA VAL A 41 -13.48 13.16 23.05
C VAL A 41 -12.50 12.16 22.43
N VAL A 42 -11.21 12.54 22.34
CA VAL A 42 -10.16 11.63 21.83
C VAL A 42 -9.96 10.42 22.76
N ARG A 43 -10.05 10.61 24.08
CA ARG A 43 -9.92 9.52 25.06
C ARG A 43 -11.08 8.54 24.95
N GLU A 44 -12.31 9.04 24.87
CA GLU A 44 -13.52 8.22 24.68
C GLU A 44 -13.45 7.45 23.34
N LYS A 45 -13.11 8.12 22.23
CA LYS A 45 -12.91 7.45 20.92
C LYS A 45 -11.85 6.34 21.00
N LYS A 46 -10.74 6.56 21.70
CA LYS A 46 -9.70 5.52 21.90
C LYS A 46 -10.21 4.33 22.72
N LYS A 47 -11.04 4.58 23.73
CA LYS A 47 -11.65 3.53 24.53
C LYS A 47 -12.60 2.68 23.68
N ILE A 48 -13.47 3.33 22.90
CA ILE A 48 -14.38 2.66 21.96
C ILE A 48 -13.58 1.87 20.91
N ALA A 49 -12.57 2.47 20.28
CA ALA A 49 -11.75 1.81 19.28
C ALA A 49 -10.93 0.61 19.82
N ALA A 50 -10.65 0.59 21.13
CA ALA A 50 -10.01 -0.56 21.78
C ALA A 50 -11.00 -1.71 22.02
N GLN A 51 -12.29 -1.41 22.18
CA GLN A 51 -13.35 -2.39 22.37
C GLN A 51 -13.87 -2.94 21.03
N TYR A 52 -14.04 -2.06 20.04
CA TYR A 52 -14.61 -2.40 18.74
C TYR A 52 -13.52 -2.35 17.67
N PRO A 53 -12.97 -3.49 17.22
CA PRO A 53 -11.90 -3.52 16.24
C PRO A 53 -12.36 -3.02 14.86
N ASN A 54 -11.42 -2.44 14.10
CA ASN A 54 -11.65 -2.02 12.72
C ASN A 54 -10.60 -2.64 11.80
N MET A 55 -11.03 -3.66 11.04
CA MET A 55 -10.14 -4.44 10.18
C MET A 55 -9.66 -3.66 8.96
N LEU A 56 -10.44 -2.71 8.44
CA LEU A 56 -10.01 -1.86 7.32
C LEU A 56 -8.82 -0.97 7.72
N THR A 57 -8.89 -0.33 8.89
CA THR A 57 -7.78 0.48 9.41
C THR A 57 -6.58 -0.39 9.80
N TYR A 58 -6.82 -1.59 10.35
CA TYR A 58 -5.77 -2.53 10.70
C TYR A 58 -4.98 -2.99 9.46
N GLU A 59 -5.66 -3.53 8.45
CA GLU A 59 -5.01 -4.02 7.23
C GLU A 59 -4.30 -2.88 6.48
N ALA A 60 -4.91 -1.69 6.43
CA ALA A 60 -4.34 -0.52 5.76
C ALA A 60 -3.05 -0.02 6.41
N LYS A 61 -2.91 -0.14 7.73
CA LYS A 61 -1.65 0.19 8.42
C LYS A 61 -0.61 -0.90 8.23
N LYS A 62 -1.01 -2.15 8.43
CA LYS A 62 -0.10 -3.30 8.38
C LYS A 62 0.49 -3.51 7.00
N ALA A 63 -0.27 -3.25 5.92
CA ALA A 63 0.17 -3.46 4.53
C ALA A 63 1.46 -2.72 4.16
N PHE A 64 1.75 -1.58 4.80
CA PHE A 64 2.92 -0.74 4.50
C PHE A 64 4.03 -0.83 5.55
N MET A 65 3.80 -1.60 6.62
CA MET A 65 4.78 -1.87 7.67
C MET A 65 5.54 -3.17 7.38
N HIS A 66 6.71 -3.30 7.99
CA HIS A 66 7.37 -4.60 8.05
C HIS A 66 6.65 -5.49 9.08
N PHE A 67 6.27 -6.71 8.67
CA PHE A 67 5.61 -7.69 9.54
C PHE A 67 6.05 -9.15 9.28
N TYR A 68 6.79 -9.40 8.20
CA TYR A 68 7.17 -10.74 7.75
C TYR A 68 8.69 -10.79 7.57
N ASP A 69 9.36 -11.66 8.32
CA ASP A 69 10.78 -11.93 8.14
C ASP A 69 10.95 -13.03 7.08
N THR A 70 11.68 -12.70 6.03
CA THR A 70 11.85 -13.57 4.86
C THR A 70 12.89 -14.65 5.15
N GLU A 71 12.75 -15.81 4.51
CA GLU A 71 13.79 -16.83 4.56
C GLU A 71 15.09 -16.29 3.93
N PRO A 72 16.26 -16.61 4.50
CA PRO A 72 17.52 -16.16 3.92
C PRO A 72 17.72 -16.78 2.53
N LEU A 73 18.31 -15.99 1.61
CA LEU A 73 18.67 -16.48 0.29
C LEU A 73 19.55 -17.75 0.40
N PRO A 74 19.27 -18.80 -0.39
CA PRO A 74 20.09 -20.01 -0.42
C PRO A 74 21.57 -19.69 -0.71
N ALA A 75 22.49 -20.50 -0.18
CA ALA A 75 23.91 -20.33 -0.46
C ALA A 75 24.22 -20.61 -1.94
N GLU A 76 25.29 -20.00 -2.47
CA GLU A 76 25.81 -20.31 -3.81
C GLU A 76 25.99 -21.82 -3.97
N GLY A 77 25.53 -22.37 -5.10
CA GLY A 77 25.64 -23.79 -5.40
C GLY A 77 24.61 -24.69 -4.72
N THR A 78 23.69 -24.15 -3.89
CA THR A 78 22.60 -24.94 -3.28
C THR A 78 21.81 -25.65 -4.38
N PRO A 79 21.60 -26.99 -4.33
CA PRO A 79 20.90 -27.70 -5.39
C PRO A 79 19.45 -27.23 -5.52
N ILE A 80 19.09 -26.74 -6.70
CA ILE A 80 17.71 -26.37 -7.07
C ILE A 80 17.27 -27.15 -8.31
N ARG A 81 15.95 -27.38 -8.39
CA ARG A 81 15.31 -27.94 -9.57
C ARG A 81 15.11 -26.85 -10.60
N ASP A 82 15.49 -27.12 -11.84
CA ASP A 82 15.31 -26.22 -12.97
C ASP A 82 14.94 -27.01 -14.24
N PHE A 83 14.57 -26.31 -15.31
CA PHE A 83 14.18 -26.90 -16.58
C PHE A 83 15.04 -26.37 -17.71
N GLU A 84 15.74 -27.25 -18.40
CA GLU A 84 16.42 -26.93 -19.65
C GLU A 84 15.41 -27.01 -20.81
N VAL A 85 15.27 -25.93 -21.57
CA VAL A 85 14.40 -25.87 -22.74
C VAL A 85 15.21 -26.17 -23.99
N GLN A 86 14.99 -27.33 -24.60
CA GLN A 86 15.59 -27.71 -25.87
C GLN A 86 14.62 -27.41 -27.01
N LYS A 87 14.98 -26.47 -27.88
CA LYS A 87 14.18 -26.08 -29.06
C LYS A 87 14.67 -26.86 -30.28
N GLY A 88 13.90 -27.86 -30.72
CA GLY A 88 14.04 -28.48 -32.03
C GLY A 88 13.25 -27.75 -33.11
N VAL A 89 13.40 -28.16 -34.37
CA VAL A 89 12.73 -27.53 -35.53
C VAL A 89 11.20 -27.65 -35.48
N LEU A 90 10.66 -28.69 -34.82
CA LEU A 90 9.22 -28.98 -34.74
C LEU A 90 8.69 -29.17 -33.30
N LYS A 91 9.56 -29.17 -32.28
CA LYS A 91 9.18 -29.48 -30.89
C LYS A 91 10.02 -28.71 -29.89
N ILE A 92 9.37 -28.24 -28.83
CA ILE A 92 10.03 -27.69 -27.64
C ILE A 92 9.94 -28.77 -26.57
N GLU A 93 11.09 -29.27 -26.12
CA GLU A 93 11.17 -30.22 -25.01
C GLU A 93 11.72 -29.51 -23.76
N ARG A 94 11.15 -29.84 -22.60
CA ARG A 94 11.59 -29.33 -21.30
C ARG A 94 12.14 -30.50 -20.51
N ARG A 95 13.43 -30.49 -20.20
CA ARG A 95 14.10 -31.51 -19.39
C ARG A 95 14.35 -30.98 -17.99
N GLU A 96 13.88 -31.69 -16.99
CA GLU A 96 14.20 -31.37 -15.59
C GLU A 96 15.68 -31.64 -15.33
N ILE A 97 16.35 -30.65 -14.76
CA ILE A 97 17.75 -30.68 -14.38
C ILE A 97 17.89 -30.23 -12.92
N THR A 98 19.00 -30.61 -12.29
CA THR A 98 19.41 -30.04 -11.01
C THR A 98 20.66 -29.21 -11.23
N ARG A 99 20.63 -27.95 -10.80
CA ARG A 99 21.78 -27.05 -10.85
C ARG A 99 21.95 -26.30 -9.54
N GLY A 100 23.10 -25.67 -9.35
CA GLY A 100 23.34 -24.80 -8.20
C GLY A 100 22.55 -23.48 -8.30
N PHE A 101 22.09 -22.99 -7.15
CA PHE A 101 21.58 -21.64 -6.96
C PHE A 101 22.68 -20.62 -7.21
N ARG A 102 22.39 -19.59 -8.00
CA ARG A 102 23.32 -18.52 -8.38
C ARG A 102 23.08 -17.27 -7.54
N ARG A 103 24.13 -16.76 -6.91
CA ARG A 103 24.15 -15.54 -6.10
C ARG A 103 24.88 -14.43 -6.81
N SER A 104 24.45 -13.21 -6.54
CA SER A 104 25.18 -12.01 -6.92
C SER A 104 26.13 -11.57 -5.80
N ASP A 105 27.07 -10.70 -6.13
CA ASP A 105 27.92 -9.95 -5.20
C ASP A 105 27.30 -8.59 -4.80
N ALA A 106 26.02 -8.35 -5.14
CA ALA A 106 25.36 -7.06 -5.01
C ALA A 106 25.01 -6.66 -3.56
N HIS A 107 25.26 -7.52 -2.56
CA HIS A 107 24.80 -7.34 -1.18
C HIS A 107 25.18 -5.98 -0.57
N GLU A 108 26.43 -5.53 -0.69
CA GLU A 108 26.88 -4.25 -0.14
C GLU A 108 26.29 -3.04 -0.89
N ARG A 109 26.01 -3.19 -2.19
CA ARG A 109 25.34 -2.17 -2.99
C ARG A 109 23.88 -2.02 -2.56
N LEU A 110 23.19 -3.14 -2.34
CA LEU A 110 21.78 -3.19 -1.98
C LEU A 110 21.49 -2.52 -0.63
N LYS A 111 22.44 -2.54 0.32
CA LYS A 111 22.35 -1.78 1.59
C LYS A 111 22.19 -0.28 1.41
N LYS A 112 22.57 0.28 0.25
CA LYS A 112 22.49 1.71 -0.07
C LYS A 112 21.29 2.04 -0.98
N VAL A 113 20.61 1.03 -1.52
CA VAL A 113 19.48 1.21 -2.43
C VAL A 113 18.26 1.67 -1.63
N ARG A 114 17.58 2.70 -2.14
CA ARG A 114 16.28 3.15 -1.63
C ARG A 114 15.27 3.26 -2.77
N ILE A 115 14.13 2.60 -2.59
CA ILE A 115 13.04 2.48 -3.56
C ILE A 115 11.80 3.11 -2.94
N GLY A 116 11.31 4.17 -3.56
CA GLY A 116 10.05 4.81 -3.22
C GLY A 116 8.89 4.12 -3.94
N MET A 117 7.79 3.85 -3.24
CA MET A 117 6.54 3.35 -3.82
C MET A 117 5.38 4.22 -3.32
N PRO A 118 4.48 4.69 -4.19
CA PRO A 118 3.35 5.48 -3.73
C PRO A 118 2.37 4.60 -2.95
N ARG A 119 1.95 5.06 -1.76
CA ARG A 119 0.92 4.44 -0.91
C ARG A 119 -0.48 4.66 -1.50
N VAL A 120 -0.77 4.01 -2.63
CA VAL A 120 -1.97 4.30 -3.44
C VAL A 120 -2.59 3.03 -4.03
N LEU A 121 -3.87 3.12 -4.38
CA LEU A 121 -4.56 2.14 -5.23
C LEU A 121 -4.32 0.68 -4.77
N ASN A 122 -3.94 -0.21 -5.70
CA ASN A 122 -3.70 -1.63 -5.44
C ASN A 122 -2.45 -1.90 -4.59
N PHE A 123 -1.64 -0.90 -4.21
CA PHE A 123 -0.61 -1.13 -3.18
C PHE A 123 -1.23 -1.41 -1.81
N TYR A 124 -2.46 -0.95 -1.52
CA TYR A 124 -3.15 -1.34 -0.28
C TYR A 124 -3.41 -2.86 -0.18
N SER A 125 -3.48 -3.58 -1.30
CA SER A 125 -3.56 -5.04 -1.28
C SER A 125 -2.21 -5.73 -1.51
N THR A 126 -1.29 -5.11 -2.25
CA THR A 126 -0.06 -5.77 -2.76
C THR A 126 1.24 -5.29 -2.12
N ALA A 127 1.25 -4.24 -1.29
CA ALA A 127 2.46 -3.73 -0.64
C ALA A 127 3.23 -4.78 0.19
N PRO A 128 2.58 -5.71 0.92
CA PRO A 128 3.26 -6.83 1.59
C PRO A 128 4.20 -7.61 0.67
N PHE A 129 3.74 -7.92 -0.55
CA PHE A 129 4.52 -8.64 -1.55
C PHE A 129 5.79 -7.85 -1.94
N PHE A 130 5.64 -6.57 -2.29
CA PHE A 130 6.78 -5.77 -2.76
C PHE A 130 7.78 -5.49 -1.65
N ARG A 131 7.31 -5.24 -0.41
CA ARG A 131 8.20 -5.08 0.73
C ARG A 131 9.03 -6.34 0.95
N ALA A 132 8.39 -7.51 1.03
CA ALA A 132 9.08 -8.78 1.20
C ALA A 132 10.01 -9.11 0.03
N TYR A 133 9.62 -8.80 -1.22
CA TYR A 133 10.46 -8.97 -2.40
C TYR A 133 11.79 -8.20 -2.26
N PHE A 134 11.73 -6.88 -2.02
CA PHE A 134 12.95 -6.08 -1.91
C PHE A 134 13.78 -6.41 -0.66
N GLU A 135 13.12 -6.67 0.47
CA GLU A 135 13.82 -7.07 1.70
C GLU A 135 14.54 -8.42 1.55
N THR A 136 13.94 -9.39 0.84
CA THR A 136 14.59 -10.68 0.52
C THR A 136 15.83 -10.50 -0.33
N LEU A 137 15.81 -9.57 -1.29
CA LEU A 137 16.98 -9.27 -2.12
C LEU A 137 18.11 -8.63 -1.30
N GLY A 138 17.83 -8.09 -0.12
CA GLY A 138 18.81 -7.44 0.75
C GLY A 138 18.72 -5.92 0.76
N VAL A 139 17.66 -5.33 0.21
CA VAL A 139 17.34 -3.91 0.45
C VAL A 139 16.93 -3.77 1.93
N PRO A 140 17.52 -2.85 2.69
CA PRO A 140 17.19 -2.71 4.11
C PRO A 140 15.73 -2.29 4.30
N LYS A 141 15.15 -2.58 5.47
CA LYS A 141 13.75 -2.21 5.82
C LYS A 141 13.49 -0.70 5.61
N THR A 142 14.50 0.14 5.84
CA THR A 142 14.50 1.61 5.64
C THR A 142 14.73 2.07 4.19
N GLY A 143 15.15 1.15 3.32
CA GLY A 143 15.30 1.35 1.88
C GLY A 143 14.01 1.12 1.11
N VAL A 144 13.03 0.41 1.67
CA VAL A 144 11.68 0.31 1.13
C VAL A 144 10.82 1.43 1.72
N VAL A 145 10.59 2.47 0.91
CA VAL A 145 9.95 3.72 1.35
C VAL A 145 8.59 3.85 0.70
N PHE A 146 7.56 4.09 1.49
CA PHE A 146 6.23 4.45 0.97
C PHE A 146 6.00 5.96 1.15
N SER A 147 5.18 6.56 0.29
CA SER A 147 4.66 7.90 0.59
C SER A 147 3.76 7.89 1.81
N ASP A 148 3.52 9.07 2.37
CA ASP A 148 2.61 9.25 3.49
C ASP A 148 1.15 8.93 3.11
N VAL A 149 0.27 8.85 4.12
CA VAL A 149 -1.18 8.71 3.91
C VAL A 149 -1.76 9.93 3.21
N THR A 150 -2.90 9.78 2.53
CA THR A 150 -3.60 10.96 2.03
C THR A 150 -4.12 11.79 3.18
N ASP A 151 -3.75 13.06 3.21
CA ASP A 151 -4.36 14.10 4.01
C ASP A 151 -4.51 15.40 3.19
N GLU A 152 -5.15 16.41 3.79
CA GLU A 152 -5.39 17.69 3.13
C GLU A 152 -4.08 18.40 2.76
N THR A 153 -3.03 18.26 3.58
CA THR A 153 -1.73 18.88 3.34
C THR A 153 -1.05 18.25 2.12
N LEU A 154 -0.97 16.91 2.08
CA LEU A 154 -0.43 16.15 0.97
C LEU A 154 -1.18 16.50 -0.32
N TRP A 155 -2.52 16.53 -0.29
CA TRP A 155 -3.32 16.90 -1.46
C TRP A 155 -3.07 18.34 -1.91
N THR A 156 -3.02 19.31 -0.99
CA THR A 156 -2.83 20.73 -1.32
C THR A 156 -1.47 21.00 -1.96
N GLU A 157 -0.41 20.38 -1.45
CA GLU A 157 0.94 20.55 -1.97
C GLU A 157 1.13 19.89 -3.33
N GLY A 158 0.56 18.70 -3.49
CA GLY A 158 0.85 17.81 -4.60
C GLY A 158 -0.24 17.74 -5.67
N GLY A 159 -1.46 18.19 -5.43
CA GLY A 159 -2.64 17.98 -6.29
C GLY A 159 -2.71 18.81 -7.60
N ARG A 160 -1.61 19.47 -8.00
CA ARG A 160 -1.59 20.54 -9.00
C ARG A 160 -0.98 20.21 -10.36
N TYR A 161 -0.55 18.97 -10.59
CA TYR A 161 0.20 18.58 -11.79
C TYR A 161 -0.66 18.37 -13.06
N GLY A 162 -1.95 18.69 -13.01
CA GLY A 162 -2.82 18.72 -14.19
C GLY A 162 -3.04 17.34 -14.83
N SER A 163 -3.46 16.34 -14.02
CA SER A 163 -3.86 15.02 -14.52
C SER A 163 -5.34 14.98 -14.93
N ILE A 164 -5.63 14.41 -16.10
CA ILE A 164 -7.00 14.12 -16.56
C ILE A 164 -7.38 12.70 -16.11
N ASP A 165 -7.40 12.48 -14.80
CA ASP A 165 -7.88 11.22 -14.24
C ASP A 165 -9.39 11.32 -13.95
N PRO A 166 -10.19 10.27 -14.20
CA PRO A 166 -11.63 10.33 -14.01
C PRO A 166 -12.06 10.17 -12.55
N CYS A 167 -11.27 9.49 -11.71
CA CYS A 167 -11.61 9.22 -10.31
C CYS A 167 -10.62 9.87 -9.33
N PHE A 168 -11.11 10.27 -8.16
CA PHE A 168 -10.29 10.89 -7.12
C PHE A 168 -9.10 10.03 -6.65
N PRO A 169 -9.24 8.71 -6.43
CA PRO A 169 -8.09 7.85 -6.07
C PRO A 169 -6.96 7.81 -7.09
N ALA A 170 -7.26 7.96 -8.39
CA ALA A 170 -6.22 8.08 -9.41
C ALA A 170 -5.59 9.48 -9.39
N LYS A 171 -6.41 10.53 -9.28
CA LYS A 171 -5.93 11.92 -9.17
C LYS A 171 -4.99 12.12 -7.98
N VAL A 172 -5.29 11.56 -6.81
CA VAL A 172 -4.47 11.75 -5.59
C VAL A 172 -3.07 11.15 -5.72
N CYS A 173 -2.86 10.20 -6.66
CA CYS A 173 -1.54 9.62 -6.90
C CYS A 173 -0.48 10.68 -7.23
N GLN A 174 -0.85 11.79 -7.88
CA GLN A 174 0.08 12.88 -8.17
C GLN A 174 0.65 13.48 -6.87
N ALA A 175 -0.17 13.56 -5.82
CA ALA A 175 0.24 14.08 -4.54
C ALA A 175 1.17 13.12 -3.79
N HIS A 176 0.98 11.81 -3.94
CA HIS A 176 1.91 10.82 -3.41
C HIS A 176 3.25 10.81 -4.16
N ILE A 177 3.26 10.99 -5.49
CA ILE A 177 4.51 11.15 -6.25
C ILE A 177 5.23 12.44 -5.84
N HIS A 178 4.49 13.55 -5.67
CA HIS A 178 5.03 14.77 -5.10
C HIS A 178 5.66 14.52 -3.71
N ASN A 179 4.94 13.84 -2.82
CA ASN A 179 5.45 13.50 -1.49
C ASN A 179 6.74 12.68 -1.56
N LEU A 180 6.84 11.67 -2.44
CA LEU A 180 8.08 10.92 -2.64
C LEU A 180 9.25 11.81 -3.09
N LEU A 181 8.99 12.72 -4.03
CA LEU A 181 10.01 13.57 -4.67
C LEU A 181 10.50 14.74 -3.80
N PHE A 182 9.63 15.29 -2.95
CA PHE A 182 9.90 16.53 -2.22
C PHE A 182 10.03 16.30 -0.71
N HIS A 183 9.41 15.26 -0.15
CA HIS A 183 9.46 14.96 1.28
C HIS A 183 10.27 13.71 1.59
N GLN A 184 10.15 12.63 0.82
CA GLN A 184 10.85 11.36 1.12
C GLN A 184 12.25 11.29 0.50
N HIS A 185 12.49 11.98 -0.61
CA HIS A 185 13.79 12.11 -1.26
C HIS A 185 14.60 13.24 -0.60
N GLN A 186 15.46 12.86 0.36
CA GLN A 186 16.33 13.76 1.14
C GLN A 186 17.81 13.37 0.97
N PRO A 187 18.40 13.57 -0.23
CA PRO A 187 19.78 13.17 -0.53
C PRO A 187 20.81 13.84 0.41
N GLU A 188 20.55 15.07 0.84
CA GLU A 188 21.38 15.83 1.78
C GLU A 188 21.51 15.15 3.16
N LYS A 189 20.51 14.34 3.55
CA LYS A 189 20.55 13.53 4.78
C LYS A 189 20.94 12.07 4.53
N LYS A 190 21.56 11.77 3.38
CA LYS A 190 21.85 10.40 2.92
C LYS A 190 20.59 9.52 2.83
N ARG A 191 19.44 10.15 2.60
CA ARG A 191 18.12 9.54 2.42
C ARG A 191 17.57 9.91 1.04
N GLY A 192 18.40 9.87 0.01
CA GLY A 192 17.95 9.96 -1.38
C GLY A 192 17.21 8.70 -1.80
N LEU A 193 16.21 8.82 -2.66
CA LEU A 193 15.63 7.70 -3.42
C LEU A 193 16.46 7.47 -4.68
N ASN A 194 16.73 6.21 -5.03
CA ASN A 194 17.31 5.84 -6.32
C ASN A 194 16.23 5.56 -7.36
N TYR A 195 15.14 4.94 -6.92
CA TYR A 195 14.05 4.49 -7.77
C TYR A 195 12.72 4.96 -7.20
N ILE A 196 11.78 5.32 -8.06
CA ILE A 196 10.36 5.33 -7.73
C ILE A 196 9.71 4.21 -8.53
N TYR A 197 9.16 3.23 -7.83
CA TYR A 197 8.50 2.08 -8.43
C TYR A 197 6.99 2.19 -8.30
N PHE A 198 6.31 2.34 -9.43
CA PHE A 198 4.87 2.33 -9.51
C PHE A 198 4.45 1.48 -10.72
N PRO A 199 4.43 0.15 -10.61
CA PRO A 199 4.20 -0.71 -11.77
C PRO A 199 2.75 -0.66 -12.23
N VAL A 200 2.54 -0.83 -13.55
CA VAL A 200 1.23 -1.06 -14.15
C VAL A 200 0.75 -2.47 -13.78
N LYS A 201 -0.13 -2.58 -12.77
CA LYS A 201 -0.70 -3.86 -12.33
C LYS A 201 -1.94 -4.19 -13.15
N THR A 202 -1.83 -5.12 -14.10
CA THR A 202 -2.95 -5.49 -14.98
C THR A 202 -3.86 -6.54 -14.35
N PHE A 203 -3.29 -7.48 -13.60
CA PHE A 203 -4.00 -8.50 -12.83
C PHE A 203 -3.41 -8.58 -11.43
N ILE A 204 -4.29 -8.73 -10.45
CA ILE A 204 -3.92 -8.82 -9.03
C ILE A 204 -4.44 -10.13 -8.44
N PRO A 205 -3.77 -10.69 -7.43
CA PRO A 205 -4.26 -11.89 -6.77
C PRO A 205 -5.65 -11.64 -6.19
N ASN A 206 -6.51 -12.65 -6.29
CA ASN A 206 -7.88 -12.61 -5.79
C ASN A 206 -8.12 -13.88 -4.95
N PHE A 207 -8.82 -13.73 -3.84
CA PHE A 207 -9.22 -14.83 -2.95
C PHE A 207 -10.67 -15.28 -3.19
N VAL A 208 -11.45 -14.53 -3.97
CA VAL A 208 -12.84 -14.87 -4.30
C VAL A 208 -12.87 -15.93 -5.41
N SER A 209 -13.57 -17.05 -5.17
CA SER A 209 -13.77 -18.10 -6.17
C SER A 209 -14.80 -17.68 -7.24
N ASP A 210 -14.87 -18.44 -8.34
CA ASP A 210 -15.91 -18.32 -9.37
C ASP A 210 -15.98 -16.94 -10.07
N THR A 211 -14.89 -16.18 -10.02
CA THR A 211 -14.76 -14.93 -10.78
C THR A 211 -14.36 -15.21 -12.23
N LEU A 212 -14.95 -14.48 -13.18
CA LEU A 212 -14.54 -14.55 -14.59
C LEU A 212 -13.09 -14.12 -14.81
N ASN A 213 -12.62 -13.13 -14.03
CA ASN A 213 -11.29 -12.56 -14.13
C ASN A 213 -10.98 -11.70 -12.88
N ASN A 214 -9.70 -11.43 -12.63
CA ASN A 214 -9.16 -10.55 -11.58
C ASN A 214 -8.35 -9.36 -12.14
N GLY A 215 -8.74 -8.89 -13.33
CA GLY A 215 -8.17 -7.70 -13.96
C GLY A 215 -8.40 -6.44 -13.13
N ALA A 216 -7.37 -5.60 -13.01
CA ALA A 216 -7.48 -4.30 -12.36
C ALA A 216 -8.31 -3.33 -13.21
N CYS A 217 -8.90 -2.33 -12.54
CA CYS A 217 -9.58 -1.23 -13.24
C CYS A 217 -8.62 -0.59 -14.27
N PRO A 218 -9.02 -0.37 -15.53
CA PRO A 218 -8.15 0.22 -16.55
C PRO A 218 -7.59 1.60 -16.17
N VAL A 219 -8.37 2.38 -15.41
CA VAL A 219 -7.91 3.66 -14.86
C VAL A 219 -6.74 3.42 -13.90
N VAL A 220 -6.92 2.52 -12.93
CA VAL A 220 -5.89 2.17 -11.92
C VAL A 220 -4.64 1.59 -12.59
N ALA A 221 -4.82 0.73 -13.59
CA ALA A 221 -3.70 0.15 -14.34
C ALA A 221 -2.95 1.21 -15.16
N GLY A 222 -3.66 2.21 -15.72
CA GLY A 222 -3.06 3.30 -16.49
C GLY A 222 -2.45 4.42 -15.64
N THR A 223 -2.86 4.58 -14.39
CA THR A 223 -2.40 5.68 -13.51
C THR A 223 -0.88 5.82 -13.45
N PRO A 224 -0.07 4.75 -13.35
CA PRO A 224 1.39 4.90 -13.39
C PRO A 224 1.94 5.61 -14.63
N ASN A 225 1.37 5.34 -15.81
CA ASN A 225 1.81 5.98 -17.05
C ASN A 225 1.37 7.45 -17.11
N VAL A 226 0.17 7.75 -16.59
CA VAL A 226 -0.31 9.14 -16.43
C VAL A 226 0.60 9.90 -15.47
N MET A 227 1.00 9.30 -14.35
CA MET A 227 1.92 9.94 -13.40
C MET A 227 3.30 10.18 -14.02
N ARG A 228 3.84 9.22 -14.80
CA ARG A 228 5.06 9.48 -15.57
C ARG A 228 4.89 10.73 -16.44
N ALA A 229 3.85 10.76 -17.27
CA ALA A 229 3.61 11.89 -18.17
C ALA A 229 3.45 13.22 -17.43
N ALA A 230 2.68 13.25 -16.33
CA ALA A 230 2.46 14.45 -15.53
C ALA A 230 3.76 15.03 -14.93
N PHE A 231 4.69 14.17 -14.54
CA PHE A 231 5.97 14.54 -13.92
C PHE A 231 7.16 14.59 -14.90
N THR A 232 6.92 14.42 -16.20
CA THR A 232 7.95 14.56 -17.25
C THR A 232 7.58 15.53 -18.37
N LYS A 233 6.31 15.93 -18.50
CA LYS A 233 5.83 16.76 -19.63
C LYS A 233 6.49 18.14 -19.69
N GLU A 234 6.44 18.90 -18.61
CA GLU A 234 6.99 20.28 -18.54
C GLU A 234 8.43 20.29 -18.00
N THR A 235 8.72 19.39 -17.07
CA THR A 235 10.03 19.21 -16.46
C THR A 235 10.13 17.76 -16.03
N ASP A 236 11.26 17.11 -16.29
CA ASP A 236 11.53 15.77 -15.78
C ASP A 236 11.95 15.85 -14.31
N PHE A 237 10.96 15.78 -13.41
CA PHE A 237 11.19 15.85 -11.97
C PHE A 237 12.01 14.66 -11.44
N PHE A 238 12.01 13.53 -12.15
CA PHE A 238 12.75 12.33 -11.78
C PHE A 238 14.22 12.47 -12.17
N ALA A 239 14.51 12.78 -13.43
CA ALA A 239 15.87 12.93 -13.93
C ALA A 239 16.63 14.07 -13.22
N THR A 240 15.96 15.19 -12.95
CA THR A 240 16.55 16.32 -12.19
C THR A 240 16.99 15.96 -10.77
N ARG A 241 16.48 14.85 -10.22
CA ARG A 241 16.84 14.31 -8.89
C ARG A 241 17.69 13.05 -8.96
N GLY A 242 18.07 12.60 -10.16
CA GLY A 242 18.77 11.32 -10.35
C GLY A 242 17.94 10.11 -9.90
N ILE A 243 16.62 10.21 -9.97
CA ILE A 243 15.68 9.12 -9.65
C ILE A 243 15.24 8.49 -10.96
N GLU A 244 15.25 7.16 -11.02
CA GLU A 244 14.61 6.44 -12.12
C GLU A 244 13.17 6.08 -11.76
N TYR A 245 12.20 6.53 -12.58
CA TYR A 245 10.80 6.17 -12.44
C TYR A 245 10.50 4.89 -13.24
N ILE A 246 9.97 3.88 -12.56
CA ILE A 246 9.74 2.55 -13.11
C ILE A 246 8.26 2.20 -13.00
N ASP A 247 7.63 1.99 -14.15
CA ASP A 247 6.22 1.62 -14.27
C ASP A 247 5.98 0.41 -15.17
N ASP A 248 6.99 -0.46 -15.28
CA ASP A 248 6.92 -1.71 -16.05
C ASP A 248 5.65 -2.52 -15.68
N PRO A 249 4.94 -3.06 -16.69
CA PRO A 249 3.71 -3.79 -16.44
C PRO A 249 3.97 -5.14 -15.79
N ILE A 250 3.10 -5.49 -14.84
CA ILE A 250 3.15 -6.76 -14.14
C ILE A 250 1.78 -7.43 -14.10
N ASN A 251 1.81 -8.75 -14.19
CA ASN A 251 0.66 -9.62 -13.98
C ASN A 251 0.96 -10.51 -12.77
N MET A 252 0.31 -10.25 -11.64
CA MET A 252 0.55 -11.01 -10.41
C MET A 252 -0.19 -12.34 -10.35
N ASP A 253 -1.17 -12.57 -11.23
CA ASP A 253 -1.90 -13.84 -11.35
C ASP A 253 -1.06 -14.89 -12.12
N ALA A 254 -0.31 -14.42 -13.12
CA ALA A 254 0.55 -15.26 -13.94
C ALA A 254 1.98 -15.35 -13.36
N HIS A 255 2.18 -16.16 -12.31
CA HIS A 255 3.40 -16.19 -11.50
C HIS A 255 4.72 -16.33 -12.31
N ASN A 256 4.74 -17.17 -13.36
CA ASN A 256 5.94 -17.35 -14.19
C ASN A 256 6.27 -16.09 -15.01
N PHE A 257 5.25 -15.35 -15.46
CA PHE A 257 5.45 -14.07 -16.13
C PHE A 257 5.88 -12.99 -15.14
N LEU A 258 5.29 -12.97 -13.94
CA LEU A 258 5.69 -12.04 -12.89
C LEU A 258 7.17 -12.15 -12.55
N LYS A 259 7.66 -13.38 -12.33
CA LYS A 259 9.07 -13.70 -12.08
C LYS A 259 9.98 -13.13 -13.15
N LYS A 260 9.70 -13.47 -14.40
CA LYS A 260 10.43 -12.96 -15.55
C LYS A 260 10.42 -11.43 -15.62
N ASN A 261 9.25 -10.80 -15.50
CA ASN A 261 9.13 -9.35 -15.59
C ASN A 261 9.87 -8.64 -14.44
N LEU A 262 9.77 -9.15 -13.21
CA LEU A 262 10.49 -8.56 -12.07
C LEU A 262 12.00 -8.74 -12.20
N PHE A 263 12.49 -9.86 -12.76
CA PHE A 263 13.90 -10.02 -13.06
C PHE A 263 14.36 -9.10 -14.20
N GLU A 264 13.59 -8.96 -15.28
CA GLU A 264 13.89 -8.03 -16.37
C GLU A 264 13.94 -6.57 -15.89
N THR A 265 13.04 -6.19 -14.98
CA THR A 265 13.04 -4.88 -14.34
C THR A 265 14.21 -4.71 -13.38
N TRP A 266 14.41 -5.62 -12.43
CA TRP A 266 15.30 -5.38 -11.29
C TRP A 266 16.69 -6.00 -11.41
N GLY A 267 16.86 -7.06 -12.19
CA GLY A 267 18.14 -7.74 -12.44
C GLY A 267 19.25 -6.75 -12.84
N PRO A 268 19.10 -6.03 -13.97
CA PRO A 268 20.09 -5.04 -14.41
C PRO A 268 20.27 -3.87 -13.42
N ARG A 269 19.18 -3.43 -12.78
CA ARG A 269 19.19 -2.25 -11.90
C ARG A 269 19.86 -2.52 -10.56
N LEU A 270 19.66 -3.72 -10.02
CA LEU A 270 20.16 -4.11 -8.70
C LEU A 270 21.42 -4.97 -8.78
N GLY A 271 21.72 -5.55 -9.94
CA GLY A 271 22.84 -6.48 -10.12
C GLY A 271 22.57 -7.86 -9.52
N ILE A 272 21.30 -8.25 -9.40
CA ILE A 272 20.86 -9.53 -8.81
C ILE A 272 20.75 -10.61 -9.88
N THR A 273 20.78 -11.88 -9.48
CA THR A 273 20.53 -13.01 -10.38
C THR A 273 19.03 -13.30 -10.53
N GLU A 274 18.68 -14.08 -11.56
CA GLU A 274 17.31 -14.57 -11.76
C GLU A 274 16.86 -15.43 -10.59
N ASP A 275 17.73 -16.29 -10.07
CA ASP A 275 17.47 -17.15 -8.90
C ASP A 275 17.13 -16.33 -7.64
N GLU A 276 17.86 -15.23 -7.39
CA GLU A 276 17.59 -14.32 -6.28
C GLU A 276 16.24 -13.62 -6.44
N SER A 277 15.92 -13.14 -7.66
CA SER A 277 14.62 -12.52 -7.98
C SER A 277 13.47 -13.52 -7.82
N ASP A 278 13.60 -14.73 -8.37
CA ASP A 278 12.60 -15.80 -8.29
C ASP A 278 12.31 -16.22 -6.85
N PHE A 279 13.37 -16.36 -6.05
CA PHE A 279 13.24 -16.65 -4.63
C PHE A 279 12.53 -15.52 -3.89
N ALA A 280 12.89 -14.27 -4.19
CA ALA A 280 12.22 -13.09 -3.63
C ALA A 280 10.74 -13.00 -4.03
N VAL A 281 10.36 -13.39 -5.24
CA VAL A 281 8.94 -13.48 -5.65
C VAL A 281 8.22 -14.51 -4.80
N ALA A 282 8.81 -15.68 -4.56
CA ALA A 282 8.22 -16.71 -3.70
C ALA A 282 8.03 -16.21 -2.26
N GLN A 283 9.03 -15.52 -1.68
CA GLN A 283 8.90 -14.88 -0.37
C GLN A 283 7.83 -13.78 -0.36
N GLY A 284 7.71 -13.02 -1.44
CA GLY A 284 6.64 -12.01 -1.61
C GLY A 284 5.24 -12.61 -1.50
N PHE A 285 5.00 -13.76 -2.15
CA PHE A 285 3.72 -14.45 -2.05
C PHE A 285 3.49 -15.10 -0.68
N LYS A 286 4.53 -15.68 -0.05
CA LYS A 286 4.44 -16.17 1.34
C LYS A 286 4.06 -15.05 2.31
N ALA A 287 4.64 -13.86 2.15
CA ALA A 287 4.29 -12.68 2.94
C ALA A 287 2.83 -12.26 2.71
N LEU A 288 2.36 -12.30 1.47
CA LEU A 288 0.97 -11.98 1.15
C LEU A 288 -0.01 -12.98 1.80
N GLN A 289 0.29 -14.28 1.73
CA GLN A 289 -0.49 -15.33 2.39
C GLN A 289 -0.49 -15.19 3.91
N ALA A 290 0.66 -14.89 4.52
CA ALA A 290 0.76 -14.64 5.95
C ALA A 290 -0.04 -13.40 6.38
N PHE A 291 -0.06 -12.37 5.53
CA PHE A 291 -0.90 -11.19 5.74
C PHE A 291 -2.39 -11.53 5.69
N ASP A 292 -2.80 -12.30 4.67
CA ASP A 292 -4.19 -12.75 4.50
C ASP A 292 -4.64 -13.57 5.72
N ALA A 293 -3.85 -14.57 6.12
CA ALA A 293 -4.16 -15.43 7.25
C ALA A 293 -4.36 -14.65 8.55
N ASP A 294 -3.49 -13.68 8.85
CA ASP A 294 -3.63 -12.86 10.07
C ASP A 294 -4.87 -11.95 10.02
N VAL A 295 -5.19 -11.36 8.87
CA VAL A 295 -6.37 -10.50 8.71
C VAL A 295 -7.65 -11.33 8.82
N GLN A 296 -7.66 -12.55 8.27
CA GLN A 296 -8.77 -13.50 8.36
C GLN A 296 -8.94 -14.10 9.75
N GLU A 297 -7.85 -14.43 10.45
CA GLU A 297 -7.89 -14.90 11.84
C GLU A 297 -8.53 -13.85 12.76
N LYS A 298 -8.16 -12.58 12.57
CA LYS A 298 -8.76 -11.46 13.31
C LYS A 298 -10.23 -11.23 12.95
N GLY A 299 -10.57 -11.32 11.68
CA GLY A 299 -11.97 -11.22 11.26
C GLY A 299 -12.83 -12.36 11.81
N ARG A 300 -12.31 -13.59 11.85
CA ARG A 300 -12.95 -14.73 12.51
C ARG A 300 -13.16 -14.47 14.00
N ALA A 301 -12.15 -13.98 14.72
CA ALA A 301 -12.31 -13.65 16.14
C ALA A 301 -13.40 -12.58 16.39
N ILE A 302 -13.56 -11.61 15.49
CA ILE A 302 -14.66 -10.63 15.55
C ILE A 302 -16.01 -11.32 15.35
N LEU A 303 -16.12 -12.17 14.33
CA LEU A 303 -17.35 -12.91 14.01
C LEU A 303 -17.77 -13.81 15.17
N ASP A 304 -16.83 -14.57 15.74
CA ASP A 304 -17.08 -15.45 16.88
C ASP A 304 -17.56 -14.66 18.12
N THR A 305 -16.99 -13.47 18.34
CA THR A 305 -17.39 -12.58 19.45
C THR A 305 -18.80 -12.05 19.26
N VAL A 306 -19.11 -11.49 18.09
CA VAL A 306 -20.43 -10.89 17.83
C VAL A 306 -21.54 -11.94 17.79
N GLU A 307 -21.23 -13.17 17.35
CA GLU A 307 -22.15 -14.31 17.42
C GLU A 307 -22.42 -14.70 18.88
N ALA A 308 -21.37 -14.83 19.71
CA ALA A 308 -21.50 -15.20 21.11
C ALA A 308 -22.26 -14.16 21.95
N GLU A 309 -22.08 -12.88 21.64
CA GLU A 309 -22.72 -11.76 22.34
C GLU A 309 -24.10 -11.37 21.75
N ASN A 310 -24.51 -12.00 20.64
CA ASN A 310 -25.70 -11.64 19.88
C ASN A 310 -25.72 -10.14 19.50
N ASP A 311 -24.57 -9.66 19.01
CA ASP A 311 -24.31 -8.29 18.60
C ASP A 311 -24.15 -8.18 17.06
N ILE A 312 -23.96 -6.96 16.55
CA ILE A 312 -23.90 -6.65 15.13
C ILE A 312 -22.49 -6.23 14.74
N ALA A 313 -21.93 -6.86 13.71
CA ALA A 313 -20.73 -6.37 13.00
C ALA A 313 -21.10 -5.75 11.66
N ILE A 314 -20.29 -4.78 11.19
CA ILE A 314 -20.46 -4.15 9.88
C ILE A 314 -19.36 -4.63 8.93
N LEU A 315 -19.77 -5.27 7.82
CA LEU A 315 -18.87 -5.61 6.72
C LEU A 315 -18.83 -4.45 5.70
N VAL A 316 -17.64 -3.88 5.50
CA VAL A 316 -17.42 -2.83 4.51
C VAL A 316 -16.97 -3.44 3.19
N LEU A 317 -17.83 -3.33 2.17
CA LEU A 317 -17.53 -3.72 0.80
C LEU A 317 -16.94 -2.54 0.03
N CYS A 318 -15.62 -2.50 -0.07
CA CYS A 318 -14.92 -1.41 -0.72
C CYS A 318 -13.73 -1.90 -1.54
N ARG A 319 -13.14 -0.99 -2.34
CA ARG A 319 -11.83 -1.24 -2.97
C ARG A 319 -10.72 -1.17 -1.91
N PRO A 320 -9.58 -1.88 -2.08
CA PRO A 320 -8.51 -1.92 -1.07
C PRO A 320 -8.02 -0.54 -0.63
N TYR A 321 -7.95 0.42 -1.56
CA TYR A 321 -7.47 1.78 -1.28
C TYR A 321 -8.42 2.66 -0.46
N HIS A 322 -9.62 2.20 -0.10
CA HIS A 322 -10.45 2.92 0.88
C HIS A 322 -9.92 2.77 2.31
N GLY A 323 -8.90 1.94 2.54
CA GLY A 323 -8.10 1.99 3.76
C GLY A 323 -7.21 3.22 3.88
N ASP A 324 -7.10 4.03 2.82
CA ASP A 324 -6.47 5.35 2.91
C ASP A 324 -7.41 6.33 3.64
N PRO A 325 -6.98 6.98 4.74
CA PRO A 325 -7.84 7.90 5.49
C PRO A 325 -8.39 9.06 4.63
N GLY A 326 -7.63 9.56 3.65
CA GLY A 326 -8.09 10.64 2.78
C GLY A 326 -9.00 10.20 1.63
N ILE A 327 -9.19 8.89 1.43
CA ILE A 327 -10.10 8.32 0.43
C ILE A 327 -11.33 7.67 1.08
N GLY A 328 -11.13 6.95 2.19
CA GLY A 328 -12.20 6.32 2.96
C GLY A 328 -13.08 7.30 3.74
N HIS A 329 -12.65 8.56 3.86
CA HIS A 329 -13.37 9.65 4.53
C HIS A 329 -13.83 9.31 5.96
N SER A 330 -13.06 8.50 6.67
CA SER A 330 -13.35 8.05 8.04
C SER A 330 -14.70 7.36 8.24
N ILE A 331 -15.37 6.91 7.17
CA ILE A 331 -16.70 6.27 7.26
C ILE A 331 -16.67 5.05 8.21
N PRO A 332 -15.69 4.13 8.13
CA PRO A 332 -15.56 3.03 9.08
C PRO A 332 -15.38 3.48 10.53
N GLU A 333 -14.59 4.53 10.76
CA GLU A 333 -14.32 5.09 12.08
C GLU A 333 -15.57 5.70 12.73
N GLU A 334 -16.49 6.27 11.94
CA GLU A 334 -17.76 6.80 12.45
C GLU A 334 -18.69 5.67 12.92
N PHE A 335 -18.75 4.54 12.19
CA PHE A 335 -19.49 3.37 12.66
C PHE A 335 -18.82 2.72 13.87
N GLN A 336 -17.49 2.66 13.90
CA GLN A 336 -16.73 2.21 15.05
C GLN A 336 -17.04 3.05 16.29
N ALA A 337 -17.18 4.38 16.14
CA ALA A 337 -17.53 5.29 17.23
C ALA A 337 -18.94 5.04 17.80
N LEU A 338 -19.84 4.43 17.02
CA LEU A 338 -21.18 4.00 17.47
C LEU A 338 -21.17 2.64 18.17
N GLY A 339 -20.02 1.99 18.30
CA GLY A 339 -19.87 0.70 18.95
C GLY A 339 -20.06 -0.50 18.03
N TYR A 340 -19.79 -0.36 16.73
CA TYR A 340 -19.82 -1.49 15.80
C TYR A 340 -18.40 -1.94 15.42
N PRO A 341 -18.05 -3.22 15.58
CA PRO A 341 -16.83 -3.73 15.00
C PRO A 341 -16.93 -3.76 13.47
N ILE A 342 -15.82 -3.43 12.80
CA ILE A 342 -15.77 -3.29 11.34
C ILE A 342 -14.93 -4.42 10.73
N LEU A 343 -15.54 -5.17 9.81
CA LEU A 343 -14.90 -6.16 8.96
C LEU A 343 -14.58 -5.56 7.59
N SER A 344 -13.42 -5.93 7.03
CA SER A 344 -13.09 -5.71 5.61
C SER A 344 -13.42 -6.95 4.79
N LEU A 345 -13.55 -6.81 3.47
CA LEU A 345 -13.72 -7.96 2.56
C LEU A 345 -12.61 -9.01 2.75
N ARG A 346 -11.38 -8.56 3.00
CA ARG A 346 -10.19 -9.41 3.16
C ARG A 346 -10.14 -10.12 4.52
N SER A 347 -10.85 -9.58 5.52
CA SER A 347 -10.94 -10.19 6.86
C SER A 347 -11.97 -11.31 6.96
N ILE A 348 -12.76 -11.56 5.91
CA ILE A 348 -13.67 -12.69 5.89
C ILE A 348 -12.88 -13.99 5.70
N PRO A 349 -13.03 -14.98 6.61
CA PRO A 349 -12.24 -16.20 6.64
C PRO A 349 -12.64 -17.26 5.60
#